data_AF-A0A971EXB7-F1
#
_entry.id   AF-A0A971EXB7-F1
#
_cell.length_a   1.000
_cell.length_b   1.000
_cell.length_c   1.000
_cell.angle_alpha   90.00
_cell.angle_beta   90.00
_cell.angle_gamma   90.00
#
_symmetry.space_group_name_H-M   'P 1'
#
loop_
_entity.id
_entity.type
_entity.pdbx_description
1 polymer ?
#
loop_
_entity_poly.entity_id
_entity_poly.type
_entity_poly.pdbx_seq_one_letter_code
_entity_poly.pdbx_strand_id
1 'polypeptide(L)'
;MKDKFDSKSILYSDTLIPDIFLSEYLPLLSPQAVKVYSFCCFLEKTERIIDIFKIVRRLDIEETELATVLDELAKKHLISVSGRDIFVNDIKGIEIDRLYKERTSIKPEDMGEKESVISAINDQFFDGNMPIYMYGCIEQWFKKYRFEDPVMVMLFSISNEKGALTRNYIETVAKDWFENGVKTVFDLEALFNERDKMKDVHNKILKALNRKTAFTQYETDLINKWFNEYHYSFEIVEEALKKTVKIANPNIAYVDKILSTWYENEFKNIDDLEKEKALKDLSPNELRMIVQEHYQSINMRNSMLFESRKAEIFKKSPQIEKLYNDINDLHFKQAFSPDKKAIAEEIKNKNYEMSLLFKHNNIPEDYLTRKYDCDICKDTGVNNGKDCSCKMDFLRTFSAK
;
A
#
# COMPACT_ATOMS: atom_id res chain seq x y z
N MET A 1 70.55 14.62 4.75
CA MET A 1 70.50 16.09 4.89
C MET A 1 69.53 16.60 3.82
N LYS A 2 68.37 17.18 4.18
CA LYS A 2 67.55 17.92 3.21
C LYS A 2 68.16 19.32 3.11
N ASP A 3 68.52 19.73 1.90
CA ASP A 3 69.21 21.00 1.64
C ASP A 3 68.42 22.22 2.12
N LYS A 4 69.17 23.27 2.49
CA LYS A 4 68.65 24.57 2.90
C LYS A 4 67.77 25.14 1.76
N PHE A 5 66.54 25.52 2.10
CA PHE A 5 65.56 26.12 1.20
C PHE A 5 66.14 27.33 0.44
N ASP A 6 66.27 27.23 -0.88
CA ASP A 6 66.67 28.34 -1.76
C ASP A 6 65.42 29.07 -2.26
N SER A 7 65.30 30.37 -1.99
CA SER A 7 64.16 31.20 -2.42
C SER A 7 63.99 31.29 -3.94
N LYS A 8 65.02 30.99 -4.74
CA LYS A 8 64.89 30.91 -6.20
C LYS A 8 64.27 29.59 -6.69
N SER A 9 64.28 28.55 -5.85
CA SER A 9 63.74 27.22 -6.20
C SER A 9 62.21 27.17 -6.23
N ILE A 10 61.52 28.07 -5.52
CA ILE A 10 60.05 28.07 -5.45
C ILE A 10 59.40 28.39 -6.80
N LEU A 11 60.08 29.19 -7.64
CA LEU A 11 59.60 29.58 -8.97
C LEU A 11 59.44 28.39 -9.93
N TYR A 12 60.08 27.27 -9.63
CA TYR A 12 60.07 26.06 -10.45
C TYR A 12 59.53 24.85 -9.67
N SER A 13 58.88 25.08 -8.52
CA SER A 13 58.42 23.99 -7.64
C SER A 13 56.91 23.79 -7.73
N ASP A 14 56.48 22.54 -7.90
CA ASP A 14 55.05 22.17 -7.97
C ASP A 14 54.56 21.52 -6.68
N THR A 15 53.36 21.86 -6.24
CA THR A 15 52.69 21.17 -5.12
C THR A 15 51.80 20.09 -5.67
N LEU A 16 52.14 18.82 -5.41
CA LEU A 16 51.34 17.69 -5.85
C LEU A 16 50.13 17.53 -4.93
N ILE A 17 48.94 17.51 -5.51
CA ILE A 17 47.70 17.16 -4.86
C ILE A 17 47.22 15.86 -5.50
N PRO A 18 46.94 14.79 -4.72
CA PRO A 18 46.45 13.53 -5.27
C PRO A 18 45.17 13.72 -6.11
N ASP A 19 45.07 13.10 -7.28
CA ASP A 19 43.86 13.20 -8.12
C ASP A 19 42.59 12.72 -7.40
N ILE A 20 42.72 11.75 -6.49
CA ILE A 20 41.62 11.29 -5.64
C ILE A 20 41.06 12.41 -4.75
N PHE A 21 41.88 13.37 -4.34
CA PHE A 21 41.40 14.58 -3.67
C PHE A 21 40.50 15.39 -4.61
N LEU A 22 40.92 15.57 -5.87
CA LEU A 22 40.18 16.35 -6.85
C LEU A 22 38.86 15.68 -7.25
N SER A 23 38.84 14.35 -7.38
CA SER A 23 37.64 13.61 -7.80
C SER A 23 36.66 13.36 -6.65
N GLU A 24 37.13 12.99 -5.45
CA GLU A 24 36.25 12.52 -4.36
C GLU A 24 36.03 13.55 -3.25
N TYR A 25 37.04 14.37 -2.94
CA TYR A 25 37.01 15.22 -1.75
C TYR A 25 36.69 16.68 -2.07
N LEU A 26 37.31 17.25 -3.11
CA LEU A 26 37.14 18.65 -3.51
C LEU A 26 35.67 19.04 -3.70
N PRO A 27 34.79 18.24 -4.35
CA PRO A 27 33.39 18.62 -4.53
C PRO A 27 32.58 18.68 -3.23
N LEU A 28 33.10 18.09 -2.14
CA LEU A 28 32.42 17.95 -0.85
C LEU A 28 32.92 18.94 0.20
N LEU A 29 33.92 19.76 -0.13
CA LEU A 29 34.60 20.65 0.80
C LEU A 29 34.19 22.12 0.60
N SER A 30 34.23 22.89 1.69
CA SER A 30 34.15 24.34 1.63
C SER A 30 35.33 24.94 0.84
N PRO A 31 35.16 26.10 0.17
CA PRO A 31 36.25 26.76 -0.55
C PRO A 31 37.48 27.03 0.34
N GLN A 32 37.24 27.39 1.60
CA GLN A 32 38.27 27.60 2.62
C GLN A 32 39.01 26.30 2.96
N ALA A 33 38.31 25.17 3.08
CA ALA A 33 38.93 23.88 3.31
C ALA A 33 39.83 23.45 2.14
N VAL A 34 39.41 23.67 0.90
CA VAL A 34 40.25 23.42 -0.29
C VAL A 34 41.52 24.29 -0.26
N LYS A 35 41.38 25.58 0.09
CA LYS A 35 42.50 26.52 0.23
C LYS A 35 43.48 26.07 1.32
N VAL A 36 42.98 25.76 2.51
CA VAL A 36 43.81 25.35 3.67
C VAL A 36 44.51 24.01 3.40
N TYR A 37 43.80 23.03 2.85
CA TYR A 37 44.39 21.73 2.52
C TYR A 37 45.50 21.86 1.46
N SER A 38 45.24 22.59 0.37
CA SER A 38 46.25 22.84 -0.67
C SER A 38 47.51 23.50 -0.11
N PHE A 39 47.33 24.43 0.84
CA PHE A 39 48.43 25.09 1.50
C PHE A 39 49.19 24.17 2.47
N CYS A 40 48.50 23.25 3.14
CA CYS A 40 49.14 22.22 3.96
C CYS A 40 50.02 21.30 3.11
N CYS A 41 49.53 20.84 1.95
CA CYS A 41 50.33 20.05 0.99
C CYS A 41 51.58 20.81 0.52
N PHE A 42 51.49 22.13 0.34
CA PHE A 42 52.64 22.96 0.02
C PHE A 42 53.66 23.01 1.18
N LEU A 43 53.18 23.24 2.41
CA LEU A 43 54.05 23.37 3.58
C LEU A 43 54.77 22.06 3.93
N GLU A 44 54.12 20.91 3.75
CA GLU A 44 54.69 19.58 3.98
C GLU A 44 55.99 19.33 3.19
N LYS A 45 56.11 19.91 1.99
CA LYS A 45 57.36 19.82 1.19
C LYS A 45 58.52 20.53 1.85
N THR A 46 58.23 21.65 2.50
CA THR A 46 59.20 22.64 2.96
C THR A 46 59.53 22.50 4.44
N GLU A 47 58.62 21.90 5.21
CA GLU A 47 58.69 21.85 6.66
C GLU A 47 58.47 20.42 7.18
N ARG A 48 59.04 20.11 8.35
CA ARG A 48 58.83 18.81 9.00
C ARG A 48 57.52 18.74 9.78
N ILE A 49 57.04 19.88 10.25
CA ILE A 49 55.85 20.02 11.08
C ILE A 49 55.15 21.31 10.66
N ILE A 50 53.86 21.22 10.36
CA ILE A 50 53.02 22.36 9.99
C ILE A 50 52.36 22.87 11.26
N ASP A 51 52.64 24.12 11.64
CA ASP A 51 52.08 24.74 12.85
C ASP A 51 50.87 25.62 12.50
N ILE A 52 49.78 25.51 13.28
CA ILE A 52 48.53 26.27 13.10
C ILE A 52 48.78 27.77 12.96
N PHE A 53 49.66 28.39 13.76
CA PHE A 53 49.93 29.83 13.70
C PHE A 53 50.54 30.26 12.37
N LYS A 54 51.25 29.36 11.66
CA LYS A 54 51.76 29.67 10.32
C LYS A 54 50.63 29.76 9.30
N ILE A 55 49.60 28.93 9.44
CA ILE A 55 48.42 28.98 8.58
C ILE A 55 47.65 30.28 8.83
N VAL A 56 47.36 30.59 10.09
CA VAL A 56 46.72 31.86 10.51
C VAL A 56 47.45 33.06 9.89
N ARG A 57 48.77 33.14 10.08
CA ARG A 57 49.58 34.28 9.62
C ARG A 57 49.74 34.37 8.11
N ARG A 58 49.83 33.24 7.39
CA ARG A 58 50.13 33.25 5.95
C ARG A 58 48.88 33.26 5.07
N LEU A 59 47.78 32.71 5.55
CA LEU A 59 46.52 32.71 4.82
C LEU A 59 45.55 33.80 5.26
N ASP A 60 45.89 34.56 6.31
CA ASP A 60 45.09 35.64 6.91
C ASP A 60 43.68 35.15 7.29
N ILE A 61 43.65 34.06 8.06
CA ILE A 61 42.42 33.38 8.51
C ILE A 61 42.31 33.52 10.02
N GLU A 62 41.13 33.85 10.53
CA GLU A 62 40.87 33.93 11.96
C GLU A 62 41.00 32.55 12.63
N GLU A 63 41.50 32.48 13.86
CA GLU A 63 41.70 31.20 14.57
C GLU A 63 40.40 30.39 14.73
N THR A 64 39.27 31.06 14.90
CA THR A 64 37.94 30.45 15.03
C THR A 64 37.47 29.81 13.71
N GLU A 65 37.63 30.52 12.59
CA GLU A 65 37.34 30.02 11.25
C GLU A 65 38.29 28.87 10.90
N LEU A 66 39.58 29.00 11.18
CA LEU A 66 40.55 27.94 10.94
C LEU A 66 40.21 26.67 11.74
N ALA A 67 39.77 26.80 12.99
CA ALA A 67 39.34 25.64 13.78
C ALA A 67 38.18 24.88 13.11
N THR A 68 37.19 25.58 12.55
CA THR A 68 36.09 24.94 11.82
C THR A 68 36.54 24.25 10.54
N VAL A 69 37.49 24.85 9.82
CA VAL A 69 38.06 24.27 8.60
C VAL A 69 38.91 23.04 8.91
N LEU A 70 39.71 23.08 9.98
CA LEU A 70 40.52 21.95 10.42
C LEU A 70 39.63 20.78 10.88
N ASP A 71 38.50 21.05 11.55
CA ASP A 71 37.51 20.03 11.90
C ASP A 71 36.87 19.39 10.66
N GLU A 72 36.48 20.19 9.66
CA GLU A 72 35.97 19.71 8.37
C GLU A 72 36.97 18.77 7.68
N LEU A 73 38.23 19.20 7.55
CA LEU A 73 39.30 18.42 6.93
C LEU A 73 39.64 17.15 7.73
N ALA A 74 39.65 17.22 9.06
CA ALA A 74 39.91 16.08 9.94
C ALA A 74 38.79 15.04 9.88
N LYS A 75 37.52 15.46 9.83
CA LYS A 75 36.36 14.57 9.65
C LYS A 75 36.38 13.82 8.32
N LYS A 76 37.02 14.38 7.30
CA LYS A 76 37.26 13.72 6.00
C LYS A 76 38.58 12.96 5.95
N HIS A 77 39.29 12.84 7.08
CA HIS A 77 40.58 12.18 7.20
C HIS A 77 41.68 12.74 6.28
N LEU A 78 41.53 13.97 5.80
CA LEU A 78 42.50 14.63 4.93
C LEU A 78 43.74 15.09 5.72
N ILE A 79 43.53 15.48 6.98
CA ILE A 79 44.59 15.89 7.91
C ILE A 79 44.36 15.25 9.28
N SER A 80 45.42 15.23 10.09
CA SER A 80 45.38 14.94 11.52
C SER A 80 45.95 16.13 12.29
N VAL A 81 45.30 16.51 13.40
CA VAL A 81 45.74 17.63 14.25
C VAL A 81 46.14 17.10 15.62
N SER A 82 47.36 17.39 16.07
CA SER A 82 47.87 17.04 17.39
C SER A 82 48.35 18.31 18.11
N GLY A 83 47.51 18.87 18.98
CA GLY A 83 47.80 20.14 19.62
C GLY A 83 47.84 21.28 18.61
N ARG A 84 49.04 21.76 18.29
CA ARG A 84 49.27 22.83 17.29
C ARG A 84 49.83 22.34 15.97
N ASP A 85 50.14 21.04 15.89
CA ASP A 85 50.78 20.44 14.73
C ASP A 85 49.72 19.82 13.82
N ILE A 86 49.86 20.08 12.52
CA ILE A 86 49.01 19.54 11.47
C ILE A 86 49.84 18.57 10.64
N PHE A 87 49.26 17.40 10.38
CA PHE A 87 49.83 16.35 9.54
C PHE A 87 48.88 16.14 8.36
N VAL A 88 49.41 16.22 7.14
CA VAL A 88 48.67 15.81 5.94
C VAL A 88 48.66 14.29 5.92
N ASN A 89 47.48 13.70 5.78
CA ASN A 89 47.37 12.25 5.77
C ASN A 89 47.60 11.70 4.36
N ASP A 90 48.11 10.47 4.26
CA ASP A 90 48.20 9.76 2.97
C ASP A 90 46.80 9.29 2.54
N ILE A 91 46.06 10.18 1.87
CA ILE A 91 44.70 9.92 1.41
C ILE A 91 44.65 8.83 0.32
N LYS A 92 45.76 8.61 -0.41
CA LYS A 92 45.85 7.48 -1.34
C LYS A 92 45.95 6.19 -0.55
N GLY A 93 46.80 6.13 0.46
CA GLY A 93 46.92 4.99 1.38
C GLY A 93 45.62 4.71 2.13
N ILE A 94 44.94 5.74 2.64
CA ILE A 94 43.65 5.61 3.35
C ILE A 94 42.59 5.03 2.42
N GLU A 95 42.45 5.55 1.20
CA GLU A 95 41.46 4.98 0.27
C GLU A 95 41.91 3.67 -0.34
N ILE A 96 43.19 3.42 -0.51
CA ILE A 96 43.66 2.07 -0.83
C ILE A 96 43.27 1.13 0.30
N ASP A 97 43.51 1.46 1.57
CA ASP A 97 43.19 0.59 2.71
C ASP A 97 41.68 0.44 2.92
N ARG A 98 40.89 1.49 2.68
CA ARG A 98 39.43 1.43 2.70
C ARG A 98 38.93 0.55 1.57
N LEU A 99 39.38 0.82 0.34
CA LEU A 99 39.05 0.01 -0.83
C LEU A 99 39.62 -1.40 -0.72
N TYR A 100 40.73 -1.65 -0.03
CA TYR A 100 41.36 -2.97 0.13
C TYR A 100 40.71 -3.77 1.26
N LYS A 101 40.27 -3.11 2.34
CA LYS A 101 39.37 -3.71 3.35
C LYS A 101 37.98 -4.00 2.78
N GLU A 102 37.50 -3.19 1.85
CA GLU A 102 36.28 -3.48 1.08
C GLU A 102 36.55 -4.56 -0.02
N ARG A 103 37.73 -4.54 -0.67
CA ARG A 103 38.21 -5.46 -1.75
C ARG A 103 38.84 -6.77 -1.28
N THR A 104 38.92 -7.04 0.03
CA THR A 104 38.91 -8.44 0.48
C THR A 104 37.65 -9.21 0.03
N SER A 105 36.75 -8.52 -0.69
CA SER A 105 35.60 -9.07 -1.39
C SER A 105 35.48 -8.55 -2.84
N ILE A 106 36.48 -8.79 -3.72
CA ILE A 106 36.34 -8.95 -5.21
C ILE A 106 36.88 -7.79 -6.11
N LYS A 107 37.70 -8.15 -7.12
CA LYS A 107 38.08 -7.36 -8.32
C LYS A 107 37.12 -7.62 -9.48
N PRO A 108 37.05 -6.78 -10.54
CA PRO A 108 36.24 -7.07 -11.74
C PRO A 108 36.44 -8.49 -12.29
N GLU A 109 37.71 -8.93 -12.36
CA GLU A 109 38.13 -10.27 -12.82
C GLU A 109 37.65 -11.42 -11.90
N ASP A 110 37.24 -11.11 -10.66
CA ASP A 110 36.76 -12.06 -9.64
C ASP A 110 35.21 -11.99 -9.48
N MET A 111 34.50 -11.13 -10.24
CA MET A 111 33.05 -10.81 -10.11
C MET A 111 32.09 -11.88 -10.69
N GLY A 112 32.61 -13.02 -11.16
CA GLY A 112 31.80 -14.15 -11.64
C GLY A 112 30.75 -13.75 -12.70
N GLU A 113 29.54 -14.29 -12.59
CA GLU A 113 28.48 -14.18 -13.61
C GLU A 113 27.99 -12.74 -13.93
N LYS A 114 28.29 -11.74 -13.07
CA LYS A 114 27.77 -10.36 -13.23
C LYS A 114 28.78 -9.36 -13.80
N GLU A 115 30.02 -9.79 -14.06
CA GLU A 115 31.10 -8.95 -14.58
C GLU A 115 30.70 -8.21 -15.86
N SER A 116 30.10 -8.92 -16.82
CA SER A 116 29.69 -8.34 -18.11
C SER A 116 28.69 -7.19 -17.97
N VAL A 117 27.77 -7.27 -17.00
CA VAL A 117 26.71 -6.26 -16.82
C VAL A 117 27.26 -5.03 -16.13
N ILE A 118 28.14 -5.22 -15.13
CA ILE A 118 28.81 -4.13 -14.44
C ILE A 118 29.75 -3.38 -15.40
N SER A 119 30.46 -4.09 -16.29
CA SER A 119 31.25 -3.47 -17.35
C SER A 119 30.40 -2.65 -18.30
N ALA A 120 29.25 -3.19 -18.75
CA ALA A 120 28.33 -2.44 -19.60
C ALA A 120 27.81 -1.16 -18.93
N ILE A 121 27.50 -1.21 -17.63
CA ILE A 121 27.10 -0.02 -16.86
C ILE A 121 28.25 1.01 -16.79
N ASN A 122 29.49 0.56 -16.59
CA ASN A 122 30.67 1.45 -16.58
C ASN A 122 30.83 2.18 -17.90
N ASP A 123 30.82 1.43 -19.00
CA ASP A 123 31.10 1.97 -20.32
C ASP A 123 29.95 2.87 -20.81
N GLN A 124 28.70 2.50 -20.52
CA GLN A 124 27.53 3.22 -21.01
C GLN A 124 27.20 4.49 -20.22
N PHE A 125 27.42 4.51 -18.91
CA PHE A 125 26.96 5.60 -18.03
C PHE A 125 28.08 6.39 -17.37
N PHE A 126 29.32 5.88 -17.37
CA PHE A 126 30.47 6.53 -16.72
C PHE A 126 31.66 6.73 -17.66
N ASP A 127 31.51 6.47 -18.97
CA ASP A 127 32.58 6.55 -19.98
C ASP A 127 33.84 5.75 -19.58
N GLY A 128 33.65 4.62 -18.89
CA GLY A 128 34.74 3.78 -18.39
C GLY A 128 35.37 4.26 -17.08
N ASN A 129 34.96 5.40 -16.54
CA ASN A 129 35.52 6.04 -15.33
C ASN A 129 34.58 5.95 -14.11
N MET A 130 33.89 4.82 -13.91
CA MET A 130 33.03 4.64 -12.74
C MET A 130 33.84 4.68 -11.43
N PRO A 131 33.40 5.43 -10.40
CA PRO A 131 34.06 5.43 -9.11
C PRO A 131 34.13 4.03 -8.50
N ILE A 132 35.27 3.70 -7.89
CA ILE A 132 35.56 2.33 -7.43
C ILE A 132 34.54 1.83 -6.39
N TYR A 133 34.03 2.71 -5.53
CA TYR A 133 33.02 2.35 -4.52
C TYR A 133 31.69 1.89 -5.15
N MET A 134 31.39 2.32 -6.39
CA MET A 134 30.12 2.05 -7.05
C MET A 134 29.98 0.56 -7.41
N TYR A 135 31.08 -0.11 -7.74
CA TYR A 135 31.10 -1.55 -8.03
C TYR A 135 30.57 -2.37 -6.85
N GLY A 136 31.02 -2.05 -5.63
CA GLY A 136 30.53 -2.69 -4.41
C GLY A 136 29.05 -2.38 -4.13
N CYS A 137 28.58 -1.18 -4.47
CA CYS A 137 27.17 -0.82 -4.36
C CYS A 137 26.29 -1.64 -5.31
N ILE A 138 26.71 -1.78 -6.58
CA ILE A 138 25.97 -2.55 -7.59
C ILE A 138 25.84 -4.02 -7.17
N GLU A 139 26.92 -4.63 -6.67
CA GLU A 139 26.83 -5.99 -6.12
C GLU A 139 25.83 -6.10 -4.97
N GLN A 140 25.90 -5.17 -4.03
CA GLN A 140 25.00 -5.18 -2.89
C GLN A 140 23.55 -5.03 -3.35
N TRP A 141 23.27 -4.22 -4.38
CA TRP A 141 21.94 -4.08 -4.97
C TRP A 141 21.48 -5.35 -5.69
N PHE A 142 22.36 -6.05 -6.44
CA PHE A 142 22.04 -7.37 -6.99
C PHE A 142 21.67 -8.37 -5.89
N LYS A 143 22.47 -8.42 -4.80
CA LYS A 143 22.25 -9.33 -3.68
C LYS A 143 20.99 -8.98 -2.88
N LYS A 144 20.75 -7.69 -2.63
CA LYS A 144 19.65 -7.18 -1.78
C LYS A 144 18.31 -7.20 -2.50
N TYR A 145 18.27 -6.65 -3.71
CA TYR A 145 17.02 -6.42 -4.45
C TYR A 145 16.69 -7.55 -5.43
N ARG A 146 17.64 -8.44 -5.74
CA ARG A 146 17.46 -9.59 -6.62
C ARG A 146 16.95 -9.21 -8.02
N PHE A 147 17.39 -8.06 -8.53
CA PHE A 147 17.12 -7.63 -9.89
C PHE A 147 17.82 -8.53 -10.91
N GLU A 148 17.15 -8.76 -12.04
CA GLU A 148 17.78 -9.30 -13.23
C GLU A 148 18.71 -8.27 -13.87
N ASP A 149 19.64 -8.76 -14.68
CA ASP A 149 20.67 -7.95 -15.31
C ASP A 149 20.11 -6.77 -16.12
N PRO A 150 19.07 -6.96 -16.96
CA PRO A 150 18.50 -5.84 -17.70
C PRO A 150 17.84 -4.80 -16.78
N VAL A 151 17.24 -5.21 -15.66
CA VAL A 151 16.65 -4.28 -14.68
C VAL A 151 17.73 -3.45 -14.01
N MET A 152 18.88 -4.04 -13.69
CA MET A 152 20.01 -3.29 -13.16
C MET A 152 20.50 -2.24 -14.17
N VAL A 153 20.58 -2.57 -15.47
CA VAL A 153 20.94 -1.58 -16.50
C VAL A 153 19.89 -0.47 -16.59
N MET A 154 18.60 -0.82 -16.56
CA MET A 154 17.51 0.17 -16.60
C MET A 154 17.52 1.12 -15.40
N LEU A 155 17.91 0.64 -14.21
CA LEU A 155 18.08 1.45 -13.02
C LEU A 155 19.07 2.61 -13.25
N PHE A 156 20.19 2.32 -13.91
CA PHE A 156 21.18 3.34 -14.26
C PHE A 156 20.71 4.21 -15.42
N SER A 157 20.04 3.65 -16.43
CA SER A 157 19.46 4.43 -17.54
C SER A 157 18.52 5.51 -17.04
N ILE A 158 17.58 5.17 -16.17
CA ILE A 158 16.60 6.12 -15.61
C ILE A 158 17.27 7.13 -14.69
N SER A 159 18.27 6.71 -13.93
CA SER A 159 19.04 7.62 -13.09
C SER A 159 19.84 8.62 -13.91
N ASN A 160 20.39 8.19 -15.04
CA ASN A 160 21.12 9.03 -15.98
C ASN A 160 20.19 10.03 -16.70
N GLU A 161 19.01 9.60 -17.17
CA GLU A 161 18.00 10.48 -17.79
C GLU A 161 17.54 11.60 -16.85
N LYS A 162 17.58 11.36 -15.54
CA LYS A 162 17.29 12.35 -14.50
C LYS A 162 18.51 13.17 -14.07
N GLY A 163 19.68 12.92 -14.66
CA GLY A 163 20.93 13.61 -14.36
C GLY A 163 21.51 13.29 -12.97
N ALA A 164 21.19 12.12 -12.41
CA ALA A 164 21.45 11.79 -11.01
C ALA A 164 22.09 10.40 -10.83
N LEU A 165 23.35 10.24 -11.24
CA LEU A 165 24.15 9.01 -11.03
C LEU A 165 24.84 8.94 -9.65
N THR A 166 24.25 9.57 -8.63
CA THR A 166 24.76 9.48 -7.25
C THR A 166 24.24 8.22 -6.57
N ARG A 167 25.06 7.61 -5.70
CA ARG A 167 24.67 6.41 -4.94
C ARG A 167 23.30 6.53 -4.27
N ASN A 168 23.06 7.64 -3.56
CA ASN A 168 21.83 7.82 -2.77
C ASN A 168 20.58 7.87 -3.65
N TYR A 169 20.68 8.52 -4.82
CA TYR A 169 19.57 8.59 -5.76
C TYR A 169 19.26 7.20 -6.34
N ILE A 170 20.29 6.51 -6.84
CA ILE A 170 20.15 5.17 -7.43
C ILE A 170 19.58 4.19 -6.39
N GLU A 171 20.09 4.22 -5.15
CA GLU A 171 19.60 3.37 -4.07
C GLU A 171 18.13 3.65 -3.72
N THR A 172 17.68 4.90 -3.82
CA THR A 172 16.27 5.27 -3.60
C THR A 172 15.37 4.70 -4.70
N VAL A 173 15.78 4.81 -5.97
CA VAL A 173 15.03 4.23 -7.10
C VAL A 173 15.02 2.70 -7.01
N ALA A 174 16.14 2.08 -6.67
CA ALA A 174 16.23 0.64 -6.48
C ALA A 174 15.32 0.16 -5.33
N LYS A 175 15.30 0.88 -4.22
CA LYS A 175 14.41 0.57 -3.10
C LYS A 175 12.94 0.69 -3.49
N ASP A 176 12.54 1.75 -4.19
CA ASP A 176 11.18 1.94 -4.70
C ASP A 176 10.76 0.78 -5.62
N TRP A 177 11.62 0.38 -6.57
CA TRP A 177 11.33 -0.74 -7.47
C TRP A 177 11.19 -2.06 -6.71
N PHE A 178 12.08 -2.31 -5.76
CA PHE A 178 12.02 -3.51 -4.93
C PHE A 178 10.77 -3.57 -4.05
N GLU A 179 10.37 -2.46 -3.44
CA GLU A 179 9.14 -2.37 -2.63
C GLU A 179 7.88 -2.58 -3.47
N ASN A 180 7.92 -2.26 -4.76
CA ASN A 180 6.87 -2.55 -5.74
C ASN A 180 7.03 -3.94 -6.42
N GLY A 181 7.92 -4.80 -5.91
CA GLY A 181 8.04 -6.18 -6.36
C GLY A 181 8.79 -6.40 -7.69
N VAL A 182 9.47 -5.37 -8.21
CA VAL A 182 10.19 -5.46 -9.49
C VAL A 182 11.40 -6.39 -9.37
N LYS A 183 11.52 -7.34 -10.30
CA LYS A 183 12.76 -8.13 -10.50
C LYS A 183 13.14 -8.25 -11.97
N THR A 184 12.14 -8.34 -12.84
CA THR A 184 12.28 -8.51 -14.28
C THR A 184 11.89 -7.24 -15.02
N VAL A 185 12.24 -7.16 -16.31
CA VAL A 185 11.81 -6.03 -17.17
C VAL A 185 10.29 -5.97 -17.28
N PHE A 186 9.61 -7.13 -17.32
CA PHE A 186 8.16 -7.19 -17.35
C PHE A 186 7.51 -6.60 -16.11
N ASP A 187 8.08 -6.85 -14.92
CA ASP A 187 7.58 -6.23 -13.68
C ASP A 187 7.76 -4.71 -13.70
N LEU A 188 8.90 -4.24 -14.22
CA LEU A 188 9.19 -2.81 -14.34
C LEU A 188 8.24 -2.11 -15.33
N GLU A 189 7.98 -2.74 -16.48
CA GLU A 189 7.00 -2.27 -17.46
C GLU A 189 5.59 -2.24 -16.86
N ALA A 190 5.19 -3.28 -16.13
CA ALA A 190 3.90 -3.33 -15.45
C ALA A 190 3.76 -2.19 -14.44
N LEU A 191 4.80 -1.94 -13.62
CA LEU A 191 4.84 -0.84 -12.66
C LEU A 191 4.71 0.53 -13.34
N PHE A 192 5.43 0.77 -14.44
CA PHE A 192 5.32 2.03 -15.17
C PHE A 192 3.96 2.22 -15.83
N ASN A 193 3.41 1.16 -16.43
CA ASN A 193 2.06 1.18 -16.99
C ASN A 193 1.01 1.51 -15.92
N GLU A 194 1.14 0.94 -14.72
CA GLU A 194 0.25 1.24 -13.59
C GLU A 194 0.39 2.70 -13.14
N ARG A 195 1.63 3.19 -12.98
CA ARG A 195 1.90 4.58 -12.62
C ARG A 195 1.33 5.56 -13.65
N ASP A 196 1.44 5.27 -14.94
CA ASP A 196 0.91 6.13 -16.00
C ASP A 196 -0.61 6.11 -16.05
N LYS A 197 -1.24 4.93 -15.90
CA LYS A 197 -2.71 4.84 -15.71
C LYS A 197 -3.17 5.67 -14.52
N MET A 198 -2.47 5.60 -13.40
CA MET A 198 -2.80 6.38 -12.21
C MET A 198 -2.61 7.88 -12.43
N LYS A 199 -1.56 8.32 -13.13
CA LYS A 199 -1.41 9.73 -13.54
C LYS A 199 -2.58 10.20 -14.41
N ASP A 200 -3.01 9.39 -15.36
CA ASP A 200 -4.16 9.70 -16.21
C ASP A 200 -5.46 9.82 -15.40
N VAL A 201 -5.68 8.91 -14.45
CA VAL A 201 -6.80 8.99 -13.49
C VAL A 201 -6.73 10.28 -12.68
N HIS A 202 -5.59 10.61 -12.09
CA HIS A 202 -5.41 11.85 -11.33
C HIS A 202 -5.70 13.08 -12.21
N ASN A 203 -5.22 13.11 -13.45
CA ASN A 203 -5.48 14.19 -14.39
C ASN A 203 -6.97 14.32 -14.75
N LYS A 204 -7.68 13.21 -14.92
CA LYS A 204 -9.13 13.21 -15.15
C LYS A 204 -9.88 13.76 -13.94
N ILE A 205 -9.52 13.35 -12.72
CA ILE A 205 -10.13 13.85 -11.48
C ILE A 205 -9.85 15.35 -11.30
N LEU A 206 -8.62 15.82 -11.56
CA LEU A 206 -8.27 17.25 -11.52
C LEU A 206 -9.17 18.07 -12.46
N LYS A 207 -9.32 17.62 -13.71
CA LYS A 207 -10.18 18.26 -14.70
C LYS A 207 -11.64 18.29 -14.25
N ALA A 208 -12.15 17.17 -13.74
CA ALA A 208 -13.53 17.07 -13.26
C ALA A 208 -13.82 18.00 -12.07
N LEU A 209 -12.82 18.22 -11.20
CA LEU A 209 -12.91 19.17 -10.08
C LEU A 209 -12.55 20.61 -10.47
N ASN A 210 -12.23 20.88 -11.74
CA ASN A 210 -11.74 22.17 -12.23
C ASN A 210 -10.56 22.73 -11.43
N ARG A 211 -9.66 21.84 -11.00
CA ARG A 211 -8.46 22.19 -10.21
C ARG A 211 -7.24 22.38 -11.11
N LYS A 212 -6.47 23.43 -10.81
CA LYS A 212 -5.21 23.75 -11.52
C LYS A 212 -3.97 23.25 -10.80
N THR A 213 -4.05 23.04 -9.49
CA THR A 213 -2.95 22.57 -8.66
C THR A 213 -2.99 21.06 -8.51
N ALA A 214 -1.82 20.44 -8.40
CA ALA A 214 -1.69 19.02 -8.09
C ALA A 214 -2.34 18.69 -6.73
N PHE A 215 -2.69 17.43 -6.55
CA PHE A 215 -3.21 16.93 -5.28
C PHE A 215 -2.11 16.93 -4.21
N THR A 216 -2.52 17.14 -2.96
CA THR A 216 -1.63 16.91 -1.81
C THR A 216 -1.42 15.40 -1.61
N GLN A 217 -0.39 14.99 -0.87
CA GLN A 217 -0.16 13.58 -0.56
C GLN A 217 -1.40 12.91 0.06
N TYR A 218 -2.05 13.56 1.03
CA TYR A 218 -3.26 13.04 1.66
C TYR A 218 -4.43 12.87 0.68
N GLU A 219 -4.55 13.74 -0.32
CA GLU A 219 -5.57 13.61 -1.36
C GLU A 219 -5.23 12.48 -2.34
N THR A 220 -3.96 12.33 -2.70
CA THR A 220 -3.47 11.20 -3.50
C THR A 220 -3.70 9.86 -2.77
N ASP A 221 -3.51 9.80 -1.46
CA ASP A 221 -3.77 8.58 -0.68
C ASP A 221 -5.27 8.21 -0.71
N LEU A 222 -6.16 9.21 -0.61
CA LEU A 222 -7.61 8.97 -0.78
C LEU A 222 -7.95 8.48 -2.19
N ILE A 223 -7.38 9.08 -3.23
CA ILE A 223 -7.59 8.64 -4.61
C ILE A 223 -7.12 7.20 -4.77
N ASN A 224 -5.90 6.88 -4.31
CA ASN A 224 -5.35 5.53 -4.39
C ASN A 224 -6.21 4.51 -3.65
N LYS A 225 -6.74 4.85 -2.46
CA LYS A 225 -7.68 4.01 -1.71
C LYS A 225 -8.88 3.58 -2.55
N TRP A 226 -9.46 4.47 -3.37
CA TRP A 226 -10.63 4.14 -4.19
C TRP A 226 -10.36 3.04 -5.23
N PHE A 227 -9.15 3.00 -5.78
CA PHE A 227 -8.78 2.01 -6.81
C PHE A 227 -8.14 0.75 -6.20
N ASN A 228 -7.34 0.91 -5.15
CA ASN A 228 -6.54 -0.17 -4.60
C ASN A 228 -7.24 -0.94 -3.48
N GLU A 229 -8.01 -0.24 -2.63
CA GLU A 229 -8.75 -0.87 -1.51
C GLU A 229 -10.21 -1.13 -1.89
N TYR A 230 -10.88 -0.16 -2.52
CA TYR A 230 -12.29 -0.32 -2.92
C TYR A 230 -12.45 -1.03 -4.27
N HIS A 231 -11.37 -1.16 -5.05
CA HIS A 231 -11.37 -1.78 -6.39
C HIS A 231 -12.36 -1.14 -7.37
N TYR A 232 -12.61 0.16 -7.25
CA TYR A 232 -13.53 0.86 -8.13
C TYR A 232 -12.94 1.14 -9.51
N SER A 233 -13.79 0.99 -10.54
CA SER A 233 -13.47 1.50 -11.87
C SER A 233 -13.55 3.03 -11.88
N PHE A 234 -12.93 3.66 -12.88
CA PHE A 234 -13.05 5.10 -13.05
C PHE A 234 -14.51 5.54 -13.28
N GLU A 235 -15.36 4.69 -13.84
CA GLU A 235 -16.78 5.00 -14.10
C GLU A 235 -17.53 5.25 -12.79
N ILE A 236 -17.32 4.42 -11.76
CA ILE A 236 -17.88 4.65 -10.42
C ILE A 236 -17.39 5.99 -9.87
N VAL A 237 -16.08 6.24 -9.95
CA VAL A 237 -15.49 7.49 -9.46
C VAL A 237 -16.06 8.70 -10.20
N GLU A 238 -16.30 8.57 -11.51
CA GLU A 238 -16.94 9.60 -12.33
C GLU A 238 -18.38 9.88 -11.88
N GLU A 239 -19.17 8.88 -11.49
CA GLU A 239 -20.51 9.09 -10.93
C GLU A 239 -20.47 9.85 -9.59
N ALA A 240 -19.46 9.61 -8.75
CA ALA A 240 -19.27 10.41 -7.54
C ALA A 240 -18.85 11.85 -7.88
N LEU A 241 -17.98 12.04 -8.87
CA LEU A 241 -17.56 13.35 -9.36
C LEU A 241 -18.73 14.15 -9.93
N LYS A 242 -19.65 13.54 -10.69
CA LYS A 242 -20.86 14.21 -11.21
C LYS A 242 -21.74 14.81 -10.11
N LYS A 243 -21.71 14.23 -8.89
CA LYS A 243 -22.46 14.77 -7.74
C LYS A 243 -21.84 16.03 -7.14
N THR A 244 -20.60 16.40 -7.49
CA THR A 244 -19.97 17.62 -6.99
C THR A 244 -20.61 18.89 -7.56
N VAL A 245 -21.34 18.80 -8.69
CA VAL A 245 -22.09 19.92 -9.28
C VAL A 245 -23.09 20.54 -8.28
N LYS A 246 -23.52 19.78 -7.26
CA LYS A 246 -24.45 20.23 -6.23
C LYS A 246 -23.80 21.08 -5.13
N ILE A 247 -22.47 21.24 -5.12
CA ILE A 247 -21.75 22.01 -4.10
C ILE A 247 -20.92 23.12 -4.73
N ALA A 248 -20.85 24.27 -4.05
CA ALA A 248 -20.12 25.44 -4.56
C ALA A 248 -18.61 25.20 -4.71
N ASN A 249 -18.03 24.36 -3.83
CA ASN A 249 -16.59 24.08 -3.79
C ASN A 249 -16.32 22.56 -3.89
N PRO A 250 -16.31 21.99 -5.12
CA PRO A 250 -15.91 20.60 -5.36
C PRO A 250 -14.56 20.27 -4.75
N ASN A 251 -14.48 19.20 -3.96
CA ASN A 251 -13.25 18.78 -3.29
C ASN A 251 -13.19 17.26 -3.12
N ILE A 252 -11.98 16.74 -2.89
CA ILE A 252 -11.71 15.30 -2.77
C ILE A 252 -12.42 14.69 -1.56
N ALA A 253 -12.50 15.40 -0.43
CA ALA A 253 -13.16 14.89 0.77
C ALA A 253 -14.67 14.61 0.55
N TYR A 254 -15.34 15.45 -0.25
CA TYR A 254 -16.74 15.21 -0.60
C TYR A 254 -16.91 13.98 -1.50
N VAL A 255 -16.02 13.79 -2.48
CA VAL A 255 -16.01 12.60 -3.35
C VAL A 255 -15.72 11.34 -2.53
N ASP A 256 -14.73 11.40 -1.64
CA ASP A 256 -14.38 10.31 -0.74
C ASP A 256 -15.55 9.88 0.15
N LYS A 257 -16.32 10.83 0.67
CA LYS A 257 -17.51 10.55 1.48
C LYS A 257 -18.56 9.77 0.68
N ILE A 258 -18.80 10.16 -0.58
CA ILE A 258 -19.74 9.45 -1.46
C ILE A 258 -19.25 8.03 -1.72
N LEU A 259 -17.99 7.89 -2.14
CA LEU A 259 -17.40 6.60 -2.48
C LEU A 259 -17.33 5.67 -1.28
N SER A 260 -16.99 6.18 -0.10
CA SER A 260 -16.99 5.38 1.13
C SER A 260 -18.40 4.94 1.52
N THR A 261 -19.42 5.78 1.34
CA THR A 261 -20.81 5.39 1.56
C THR A 261 -21.24 4.29 0.57
N TRP A 262 -20.80 4.36 -0.69
CA TRP A 262 -21.10 3.31 -1.68
C TRP A 262 -20.39 2.00 -1.34
N TYR A 263 -19.15 2.08 -0.87
CA TYR A 263 -18.38 0.91 -0.46
C TYR A 263 -19.01 0.23 0.77
N GLU A 264 -19.46 1.00 1.76
CA GLU A 264 -20.21 0.50 2.92
C GLU A 264 -21.54 -0.17 2.55
N ASN A 265 -22.17 0.26 1.45
CA ASN A 265 -23.38 -0.36 0.90
C ASN A 265 -23.09 -1.51 -0.07
N GLU A 266 -21.82 -1.93 -0.19
CA GLU A 266 -21.35 -3.01 -1.06
C GLU A 266 -21.61 -2.78 -2.56
N PHE A 267 -21.74 -1.52 -3.00
CA PHE A 267 -21.86 -1.19 -4.42
C PHE A 267 -20.49 -1.31 -5.08
N LYS A 268 -20.40 -2.14 -6.13
CA LYS A 268 -19.14 -2.49 -6.81
C LYS A 268 -19.08 -1.96 -8.24
N ASN A 269 -20.22 -1.82 -8.90
CA ASN A 269 -20.30 -1.41 -10.30
C ASN A 269 -21.41 -0.36 -10.53
N ILE A 270 -21.47 0.17 -11.76
CA ILE A 270 -22.47 1.17 -12.15
C ILE A 270 -23.90 0.63 -12.01
N ASP A 271 -24.12 -0.65 -12.30
CA ASP A 271 -25.46 -1.26 -12.23
C ASP A 271 -26.02 -1.19 -10.80
N ASP A 272 -25.19 -1.40 -9.77
CA ASP A 272 -25.59 -1.27 -8.37
C ASP A 272 -26.09 0.17 -8.06
N LEU A 273 -25.42 1.18 -8.62
CA LEU A 273 -25.80 2.59 -8.46
C LEU A 273 -27.10 2.93 -9.19
N GLU A 274 -27.27 2.41 -10.41
CA GLU A 274 -28.48 2.61 -11.20
C GLU A 274 -29.71 1.98 -10.55
N LYS A 275 -29.55 0.79 -9.97
CA LYS A 275 -30.62 0.09 -9.29
C LYS A 275 -31.02 0.74 -7.97
N GLU A 276 -30.06 1.26 -7.19
CA GLU A 276 -30.34 2.10 -6.02
C GLU A 276 -31.14 3.35 -6.41
N LYS A 277 -30.81 3.97 -7.54
CA LYS A 277 -31.54 5.12 -8.06
C LYS A 277 -32.95 4.73 -8.52
N ALA A 278 -33.08 3.63 -9.26
CA ALA A 278 -34.38 3.10 -9.69
C ALA A 278 -35.28 2.83 -8.48
N LEU A 279 -34.74 2.23 -7.41
CA LEU A 279 -35.48 1.98 -6.18
C LEU A 279 -35.96 3.25 -5.49
N LYS A 280 -35.16 4.34 -5.55
CA LYS A 280 -35.53 5.66 -5.01
C LYS A 280 -36.56 6.40 -5.87
N ASP A 281 -36.57 6.14 -7.18
CA ASP A 281 -37.51 6.72 -8.12
C ASP A 281 -38.88 6.01 -8.08
N LEU A 282 -38.96 4.80 -7.49
CA LEU A 282 -40.23 4.11 -7.25
C LEU A 282 -41.13 4.91 -6.30
N SER A 283 -42.42 4.99 -6.65
CA SER A 283 -43.42 5.51 -5.74
C SER A 283 -43.58 4.62 -4.50
N PRO A 284 -44.02 5.18 -3.35
CA PRO A 284 -44.27 4.38 -2.14
C PRO A 284 -45.23 3.20 -2.35
N ASN A 285 -46.14 3.28 -3.33
CA ASN A 285 -47.07 2.20 -3.66
C ASN A 285 -46.39 1.07 -4.43
N GLU A 286 -45.54 1.39 -5.40
CA GLU A 286 -44.79 0.39 -6.18
C GLU A 286 -43.83 -0.39 -5.28
N LEU A 287 -43.07 0.31 -4.43
CA LEU A 287 -42.18 -0.34 -3.46
C LEU A 287 -42.95 -1.24 -2.49
N ARG A 288 -44.14 -0.80 -2.04
CA ARG A 288 -45.02 -1.63 -1.20
C ARG A 288 -45.47 -2.89 -1.93
N MET A 289 -45.84 -2.80 -3.21
CA MET A 289 -46.25 -3.95 -4.02
C MET A 289 -45.12 -4.95 -4.19
N ILE A 290 -43.90 -4.50 -4.51
CA ILE A 290 -42.73 -5.36 -4.69
C ILE A 290 -42.41 -6.13 -3.39
N VAL A 291 -42.36 -5.42 -2.26
CA VAL A 291 -42.14 -6.04 -0.94
C VAL A 291 -43.25 -7.04 -0.63
N GLN A 292 -44.50 -6.67 -0.88
CA GLN A 292 -45.65 -7.54 -0.63
C GLN A 292 -45.56 -8.83 -1.46
N GLU A 293 -45.27 -8.72 -2.75
CA GLU A 293 -45.15 -9.87 -3.66
C GLU A 293 -44.00 -10.80 -3.23
N HIS A 294 -42.85 -10.24 -2.84
CA HIS A 294 -41.73 -11.03 -2.33
C HIS A 294 -42.12 -11.88 -1.13
N TYR A 295 -42.69 -11.27 -0.09
CA TYR A 295 -43.09 -12.00 1.11
C TYR A 295 -44.30 -12.92 0.87
N GLN A 296 -45.21 -12.56 -0.04
CA GLN A 296 -46.28 -13.47 -0.48
C GLN A 296 -45.70 -14.72 -1.15
N SER A 297 -44.68 -14.58 -1.99
CA SER A 297 -44.02 -15.71 -2.66
C SER A 297 -43.33 -16.66 -1.66
N ILE A 298 -42.62 -16.11 -0.67
CA ILE A 298 -41.98 -16.90 0.40
C ILE A 298 -43.03 -17.64 1.20
N ASN A 299 -44.09 -16.95 1.65
CA ASN A 299 -45.16 -17.55 2.41
C ASN A 299 -45.88 -18.66 1.62
N MET A 300 -46.12 -18.46 0.33
CA MET A 300 -46.72 -19.45 -0.55
C MET A 300 -45.84 -20.69 -0.68
N ARG A 301 -44.53 -20.49 -0.93
CA ARG A 301 -43.54 -21.58 -1.01
C ARG A 301 -43.45 -22.37 0.31
N ASN A 302 -43.33 -21.69 1.44
CA ASN A 302 -43.23 -22.31 2.77
C ASN A 302 -44.54 -23.03 3.14
N SER A 303 -45.70 -22.51 2.72
CA SER A 303 -46.98 -23.20 2.88
C SER A 303 -47.06 -24.48 2.03
N MET A 304 -46.61 -24.45 0.77
CA MET A 304 -46.57 -25.63 -0.08
C MET A 304 -45.63 -26.71 0.47
N LEU A 305 -44.43 -26.32 0.92
CA LEU A 305 -43.48 -27.25 1.53
C LEU A 305 -44.03 -27.87 2.82
N PHE A 306 -44.79 -27.10 3.61
CA PHE A 306 -45.44 -27.60 4.81
C PHE A 306 -46.52 -28.64 4.48
N GLU A 307 -47.45 -28.33 3.57
CA GLU A 307 -48.50 -29.28 3.18
C GLU A 307 -47.92 -30.55 2.54
N SER A 308 -46.86 -30.44 1.75
CA SER A 308 -46.15 -31.59 1.19
C SER A 308 -45.58 -32.51 2.28
N ARG A 309 -44.83 -31.96 3.24
CA ARG A 309 -44.26 -32.71 4.38
C ARG A 309 -45.36 -33.37 5.22
N LYS A 310 -46.45 -32.64 5.48
CA LYS A 310 -47.60 -33.13 6.23
C LYS A 310 -48.27 -34.32 5.51
N ALA A 311 -48.55 -34.18 4.21
CA ALA A 311 -49.15 -35.24 3.40
C ALA A 311 -48.28 -36.50 3.35
N GLU A 312 -46.95 -36.34 3.29
CA GLU A 312 -46.00 -37.45 3.32
C GLU A 312 -46.13 -38.29 4.61
N ILE A 313 -46.15 -37.63 5.77
CA ILE A 313 -46.25 -38.31 7.06
C ILE A 313 -47.63 -38.92 7.26
N PHE A 314 -48.70 -38.23 6.86
CA PHE A 314 -50.06 -38.76 6.97
C PHE A 314 -50.23 -40.04 6.15
N LYS A 315 -49.66 -40.07 4.94
CA LYS A 315 -49.62 -41.28 4.11
C LYS A 315 -48.83 -42.42 4.76
N LYS A 316 -47.71 -42.12 5.43
CA LYS A 316 -46.87 -43.12 6.11
C LYS A 316 -47.46 -43.62 7.42
N SER A 317 -48.20 -42.77 8.15
CA SER A 317 -48.78 -43.07 9.45
C SER A 317 -50.16 -42.41 9.60
N PRO A 318 -51.25 -43.12 9.24
CA PRO A 318 -52.62 -42.62 9.42
C PRO A 318 -52.99 -42.32 10.87
N GLN A 319 -52.29 -42.93 11.84
CA GLN A 319 -52.46 -42.63 13.26
C GLN A 319 -52.02 -41.20 13.60
N ILE A 320 -50.93 -40.73 12.99
CA ILE A 320 -50.45 -39.35 13.14
C ILE A 320 -51.46 -38.36 12.55
N GLU A 321 -52.05 -38.67 11.38
CA GLU A 321 -53.10 -37.84 10.78
C GLU A 321 -54.31 -37.70 11.71
N LYS A 322 -54.79 -38.82 12.26
CA LYS A 322 -55.92 -38.82 13.19
C LYS A 322 -55.64 -37.98 14.43
N LEU A 323 -54.50 -38.19 15.08
CA LEU A 323 -54.12 -37.40 16.26
C LEU A 323 -53.98 -35.90 15.94
N TYR A 324 -53.40 -35.57 14.79
CA TYR A 324 -53.25 -34.18 14.36
C TYR A 324 -54.62 -33.50 14.19
N ASN A 325 -55.56 -34.18 13.53
CA ASN A 325 -56.91 -33.66 13.33
C ASN A 325 -57.69 -33.57 14.66
N ASP A 326 -57.61 -34.60 15.52
CA ASP A 326 -58.21 -34.59 16.86
C ASP A 326 -57.70 -33.42 17.71
N ILE A 327 -56.38 -33.17 17.70
CA ILE A 327 -55.75 -32.06 18.43
C ILE A 327 -56.29 -30.73 17.90
N ASN A 328 -56.35 -30.54 16.58
CA ASN A 328 -56.90 -29.32 15.98
C ASN A 328 -58.39 -29.10 16.33
N ASP A 329 -59.19 -30.17 16.30
CA ASP A 329 -60.61 -30.11 16.69
C ASP A 329 -60.77 -29.75 18.16
N LEU A 330 -59.91 -30.25 19.04
CA LEU A 330 -59.90 -29.88 20.45
C LEU A 330 -59.48 -28.42 20.65
N HIS A 331 -58.46 -27.94 19.93
CA HIS A 331 -58.08 -26.52 19.95
C HIS A 331 -59.24 -25.63 19.49
N PHE A 332 -59.98 -26.04 18.45
CA PHE A 332 -61.17 -25.33 18.00
C PHE A 332 -62.28 -25.34 19.07
N LYS A 333 -62.58 -26.50 19.66
CA LYS A 333 -63.56 -26.63 20.76
C LYS A 333 -63.17 -25.80 21.99
N GLN A 334 -61.88 -25.73 22.32
CA GLN A 334 -61.37 -24.97 23.45
C GLN A 334 -61.68 -23.47 23.35
N ALA A 335 -61.70 -22.91 22.15
CA ALA A 335 -61.99 -21.50 21.92
C ALA A 335 -63.42 -21.10 22.38
N PHE A 336 -64.38 -22.03 22.27
CA PHE A 336 -65.80 -21.79 22.53
C PHE A 336 -66.34 -22.52 23.77
N SER A 337 -65.53 -23.37 24.42
CA SER A 337 -65.96 -24.15 25.58
C SER A 337 -65.85 -23.38 26.92
N PRO A 338 -66.83 -23.54 27.82
CA PRO A 338 -66.74 -23.06 29.20
C PRO A 338 -65.74 -23.88 30.05
N ASP A 339 -65.49 -25.15 29.71
CA ASP A 339 -64.52 -26.01 30.39
C ASP A 339 -63.19 -26.08 29.63
N LYS A 340 -62.44 -24.97 29.65
CA LYS A 340 -61.14 -24.87 28.97
C LYS A 340 -60.06 -25.74 29.60
N LYS A 341 -60.19 -26.07 30.89
CA LYS A 341 -59.19 -26.85 31.64
C LYS A 341 -59.22 -28.32 31.26
N ALA A 342 -60.41 -28.93 31.20
CA ALA A 342 -60.53 -30.32 30.77
C ALA A 342 -59.99 -30.52 29.35
N ILE A 343 -60.35 -29.62 28.42
CA ILE A 343 -59.88 -29.67 27.03
C ILE A 343 -58.35 -29.47 26.94
N ALA A 344 -57.78 -28.58 27.77
CA ALA A 344 -56.33 -28.39 27.79
C ALA A 344 -55.57 -29.66 28.22
N GLU A 345 -56.10 -30.40 29.20
CA GLU A 345 -55.49 -31.66 29.64
C GLU A 345 -55.63 -32.75 28.57
N GLU A 346 -56.75 -32.80 27.85
CA GLU A 346 -56.95 -33.73 26.73
C GLU A 346 -55.98 -33.43 25.57
N ILE A 347 -55.80 -32.16 25.21
CA ILE A 347 -54.81 -31.72 24.22
C ILE A 347 -53.40 -32.15 24.65
N LYS A 348 -53.05 -31.97 25.92
CA LYS A 348 -51.75 -32.36 26.48
C LYS A 348 -51.52 -33.88 26.37
N ASN A 349 -52.53 -34.69 26.69
CA ASN A 349 -52.47 -36.15 26.57
C ASN A 349 -52.27 -36.60 25.11
N LYS A 350 -53.01 -36.03 24.16
CA LYS A 350 -52.84 -36.34 22.73
C LYS A 350 -51.51 -35.85 22.16
N ASN A 351 -51.01 -34.70 22.60
CA ASN A 351 -49.66 -34.23 22.25
C ASN A 351 -48.57 -35.18 22.77
N TYR A 352 -48.74 -35.75 23.96
CA TYR A 352 -47.84 -36.78 24.48
C TYR A 352 -47.88 -38.04 23.61
N GLU A 353 -49.07 -38.52 23.23
CA GLU A 353 -49.23 -39.64 22.30
C GLU A 353 -48.56 -39.38 20.93
N MET A 354 -48.74 -38.17 20.39
CA MET A 354 -48.07 -37.72 19.17
C MET A 354 -46.54 -37.80 19.28
N SER A 355 -45.99 -37.34 20.41
CA SER A 355 -44.53 -37.36 20.64
C SER A 355 -43.94 -38.77 20.67
N LEU A 356 -44.69 -39.76 21.19
CA LEU A 356 -44.28 -41.16 21.19
C LEU A 356 -44.25 -41.73 19.77
N LEU A 357 -45.27 -41.43 18.96
CA LEU A 357 -45.31 -41.84 17.56
C LEU A 357 -44.19 -41.20 16.75
N PHE A 358 -43.87 -39.93 16.98
CA PHE A 358 -42.78 -39.25 16.29
C PHE A 358 -41.44 -39.92 16.60
N LYS A 359 -41.16 -40.19 17.88
CA LYS A 359 -39.94 -40.91 18.31
C LYS A 359 -39.85 -42.31 17.69
N HIS A 360 -40.94 -43.08 17.74
CA HIS A 360 -40.96 -44.43 17.17
C HIS A 360 -40.70 -44.44 15.66
N ASN A 361 -41.18 -43.42 14.94
CA ASN A 361 -41.03 -43.32 13.48
C ASN A 361 -39.81 -42.48 13.05
N ASN A 362 -38.93 -42.09 13.98
CA ASN A 362 -37.78 -41.22 13.72
C ASN A 362 -38.16 -39.88 13.02
N ILE A 363 -39.29 -39.30 13.41
CA ILE A 363 -39.78 -38.01 12.91
C ILE A 363 -39.37 -36.91 13.90
N PRO A 364 -38.75 -35.80 13.45
CA PRO A 364 -38.46 -34.65 14.30
C PRO A 364 -39.70 -34.04 14.97
N GLU A 365 -39.59 -33.57 16.21
CA GLU A 365 -40.70 -32.95 16.96
C GLU A 365 -41.28 -31.70 16.26
N ASP A 366 -40.45 -30.97 15.51
CA ASP A 366 -40.84 -29.78 14.75
C ASP A 366 -41.35 -30.11 13.33
N TYR A 367 -41.48 -31.38 12.94
CA TYR A 367 -41.73 -31.74 11.55
C TYR A 367 -43.08 -31.21 11.02
N LEU A 368 -44.12 -31.24 11.88
CA LEU A 368 -45.44 -30.67 11.61
C LEU A 368 -45.55 -29.20 12.04
N THR A 369 -44.44 -28.47 12.07
CA THR A 369 -44.43 -27.02 12.25
C THR A 369 -44.08 -26.30 10.94
N ARG A 370 -44.67 -25.11 10.76
CA ARG A 370 -44.33 -24.22 9.65
C ARG A 370 -42.91 -23.71 9.86
N LYS A 371 -42.08 -23.84 8.83
CA LYS A 371 -40.72 -23.28 8.78
C LYS A 371 -40.77 -21.95 8.03
N TYR A 372 -39.99 -21.00 8.51
CA TYR A 372 -39.86 -19.66 7.95
C TYR A 372 -38.44 -19.46 7.45
N ASP A 373 -38.26 -18.57 6.48
CA ASP A 373 -36.92 -18.19 6.00
C ASP A 373 -36.26 -17.22 6.98
N CYS A 374 -37.07 -16.37 7.63
CA CYS A 374 -36.63 -15.44 8.64
C CYS A 374 -37.29 -15.73 9.99
N ASP A 375 -36.51 -16.19 10.97
CA ASP A 375 -36.99 -16.45 12.33
C ASP A 375 -37.44 -15.19 13.08
N ILE A 376 -36.96 -14.02 12.65
CA ILE A 376 -37.22 -12.73 13.30
C ILE A 376 -38.62 -12.21 12.95
N CYS A 377 -38.94 -12.11 11.65
CA CYS A 377 -40.22 -11.58 11.19
C CYS A 377 -41.22 -12.65 10.80
N LYS A 378 -40.82 -13.93 10.76
CA LYS A 378 -41.64 -15.04 10.28
C LYS A 378 -42.19 -14.78 8.88
N ASP A 379 -41.30 -14.34 7.99
CA ASP A 379 -41.58 -14.02 6.58
C ASP A 379 -42.67 -12.95 6.36
N THR A 380 -42.80 -12.01 7.30
CA THR A 380 -43.69 -10.84 7.16
C THR A 380 -42.95 -9.57 6.72
N GLY A 381 -41.62 -9.56 6.82
CA GLY A 381 -40.78 -8.39 6.57
C GLY A 381 -40.85 -7.30 7.64
N VAL A 382 -41.64 -7.49 8.70
CA VAL A 382 -41.82 -6.52 9.78
C VAL A 382 -41.67 -7.22 11.14
N ASN A 383 -40.91 -6.63 12.05
CA ASN A 383 -40.79 -7.08 13.43
C ASN A 383 -41.07 -5.90 14.38
N ASN A 384 -42.04 -6.04 15.28
CA ASN A 384 -42.46 -5.00 16.23
C ASN A 384 -42.75 -3.62 15.58
N GLY A 385 -43.42 -3.63 14.43
CA GLY A 385 -43.79 -2.42 13.70
C GLY A 385 -42.63 -1.73 12.96
N LYS A 386 -41.43 -2.32 12.97
CA LYS A 386 -40.26 -1.86 12.22
C LYS A 386 -39.89 -2.85 11.12
N ASP A 387 -39.26 -2.35 10.07
CA ASP A 387 -38.74 -3.19 9.00
C ASP A 387 -37.71 -4.18 9.55
N CYS A 388 -37.88 -5.45 9.20
CA CYS A 388 -36.95 -6.50 9.56
C CYS A 388 -35.66 -6.39 8.72
N SER A 389 -34.52 -6.86 9.26
CA SER A 389 -33.25 -6.91 8.52
C SER A 389 -33.40 -7.63 7.18
N CYS A 390 -34.12 -8.75 7.14
CA CYS A 390 -34.35 -9.50 5.90
C CYS A 390 -35.10 -8.70 4.81
N LYS A 391 -35.89 -7.67 5.19
CA LYS A 391 -36.52 -6.76 4.23
C LYS A 391 -35.49 -5.81 3.63
N MET A 392 -34.55 -5.32 4.44
CA MET A 392 -33.46 -4.48 3.95
C MET A 392 -32.53 -5.28 3.04
N ASP A 393 -32.21 -6.52 3.41
CA ASP A 393 -31.39 -7.42 2.58
C ASP A 393 -32.08 -7.76 1.26
N PHE A 394 -33.40 -8.01 1.29
CA PHE A 394 -34.20 -8.17 0.08
C PHE A 394 -34.13 -6.93 -0.81
N LEU A 395 -34.34 -5.73 -0.26
CA LEU A 395 -34.29 -4.49 -1.05
C LEU A 395 -32.90 -4.25 -1.65
N ARG A 396 -31.81 -4.51 -0.91
CA ARG A 396 -30.44 -4.46 -1.46
C ARG A 396 -30.23 -5.46 -2.59
N THR A 397 -30.68 -6.70 -2.43
CA THR A 397 -30.52 -7.75 -3.44
C THR A 397 -31.41 -7.52 -4.66
N PHE A 398 -32.61 -6.97 -4.46
CA PHE A 398 -33.50 -6.55 -5.53
C PHE A 398 -32.85 -5.41 -6.32
N SER A 399 -32.17 -4.49 -5.64
CA SER A 399 -31.28 -3.51 -6.24
C SER A 399 -29.97 -4.08 -6.79
N ALA A 400 -29.73 -5.39 -6.78
CA ALA A 400 -28.54 -6.01 -7.39
C ALA A 400 -28.88 -6.93 -8.56
N LYS A 401 -30.16 -7.24 -8.81
CA LYS A 401 -30.65 -7.99 -9.97
C LYS A 401 -31.08 -7.04 -11.07
#